data_AF-A0A9W9A4J8-F1
#
_entry.id   AF-A0A9W9A4J8-F1
#
_cell.length_a   1.000
_cell.length_b   1.000
_cell.length_c   1.000
_cell.angle_alpha   90.00
_cell.angle_beta   90.00
_cell.angle_gamma   90.00
#
_symmetry.space_group_name_H-M   'P 1'
#
loop_
_entity.id
_entity.type
_entity.pdbx_description
1 polymer ?
#
loop_
_entity_poly.entity_id
_entity_poly.type
_entity_poly.pdbx_seq_one_letter_code
_entity_poly.pdbx_strand_id
1 'polypeptide(L)'
;MFSLGPGSVCDVCLESFGADLKAPCSISCGHVFCADCLHHITRQTCPLCRVAFDPRSIVRLHVDLDSVKTASAGSGNASDCSSAEQEARSLHERIAAVANAGTTEANLRSLISECKSFLSSQPRNLFQDLRVSLRMIAYLCEVKSTLRSQNQAVDSFREQLEGSRAEYDELQVRLLELDGARKDAVIARRKVEAEKKEVQATAVQRELELTQKVSEMQNKYIDLLDKRYLTQDSILFPNVF
;
A
#
# COMPACT_ATOMS: atom_id res chain seq x y z
N MET A 1 36.17 0.77 -28.62
CA MET A 1 35.08 0.00 -29.26
C MET A 1 34.45 0.92 -30.28
N PHE A 2 34.54 0.58 -31.56
CA PHE A 2 34.02 1.41 -32.64
C PHE A 2 32.58 0.99 -32.92
N SER A 3 31.63 1.92 -32.75
CA SER A 3 30.19 1.70 -32.96
C SER A 3 29.69 2.67 -34.03
N LEU A 4 29.55 2.20 -35.27
CA LEU A 4 28.93 2.98 -36.35
C LEU A 4 27.41 2.79 -36.32
N GLY A 5 26.74 3.61 -35.51
CA GLY A 5 25.29 3.76 -35.54
C GLY A 5 24.86 5.05 -36.25
N PRO A 6 23.55 5.23 -36.53
CA PRO A 6 22.98 6.44 -37.12
C PRO A 6 23.13 7.72 -36.27
N GLY A 7 23.80 7.64 -35.12
CA GLY A 7 24.20 8.78 -34.28
C GLY A 7 25.68 8.77 -33.91
N SER A 8 26.54 8.14 -34.72
CA SER A 8 27.98 8.15 -34.50
C SER A 8 28.58 9.52 -34.85
N VAL A 9 29.43 10.03 -33.96
CA VAL A 9 30.04 11.37 -34.04
C VAL A 9 31.56 11.29 -33.91
N CYS A 10 32.26 12.32 -34.39
CA CYS A 10 33.70 12.47 -34.22
C CYS A 10 34.03 12.89 -32.78
N ASP A 11 34.93 12.20 -32.08
CA ASP A 11 35.29 12.53 -30.69
C ASP A 11 36.06 13.88 -30.53
N VAL A 12 36.44 14.52 -31.64
CA VAL A 12 37.16 15.81 -31.62
C VAL A 12 36.21 16.99 -31.82
N CYS A 13 35.38 16.97 -32.87
CA CYS A 13 34.44 18.06 -33.16
C CYS A 13 33.01 17.79 -32.67
N LEU A 14 32.70 16.56 -32.23
CA LEU A 14 31.38 16.09 -31.79
C LEU A 14 30.28 16.19 -32.85
N GLU A 15 30.65 16.36 -34.12
CA GLU A 15 29.72 16.37 -35.24
C GLU A 15 29.51 14.96 -35.80
N SER A 16 28.30 14.72 -36.33
CA SER A 16 27.94 13.46 -36.98
C SER A 16 28.83 13.19 -38.19
N PHE A 17 29.19 11.92 -38.37
CA PHE A 17 29.88 11.48 -39.58
C PHE A 17 28.99 11.66 -40.82
N GLY A 18 29.59 12.14 -41.91
CA GLY A 18 28.90 12.43 -43.16
C GLY A 18 29.78 12.16 -44.38
N ALA A 19 29.47 12.76 -45.51
CA ALA A 19 30.31 12.67 -46.70
C ALA A 19 31.54 13.61 -46.61
N ASP A 20 32.51 13.37 -47.49
CA ASP A 20 33.66 14.25 -47.75
C ASP A 20 34.53 14.57 -46.52
N LEU A 21 34.52 15.82 -46.05
CA LEU A 21 35.36 16.29 -44.94
C LEU A 21 34.89 15.74 -43.59
N LYS A 22 33.62 15.33 -43.48
CA LYS A 22 33.08 14.68 -42.30
C LYS A 22 33.05 13.15 -42.43
N ALA A 23 33.70 12.60 -43.46
CA ALA A 23 33.86 11.16 -43.62
C ALA A 23 34.66 10.57 -42.45
N PRO A 24 34.22 9.43 -41.89
CA PRO A 24 34.96 8.73 -40.85
C PRO A 24 36.27 8.19 -41.41
N CYS A 25 37.36 8.44 -40.70
CA CYS A 25 38.71 8.02 -41.06
C CYS A 25 39.35 7.28 -39.88
N SER A 26 39.89 6.09 -40.14
CA SER A 26 40.63 5.31 -39.15
C SER A 26 42.13 5.57 -39.27
N ILE A 27 42.80 5.70 -38.13
CA ILE A 27 44.27 5.78 -38.03
C ILE A 27 44.85 4.44 -37.55
N SER A 28 46.17 4.29 -37.58
CA SER A 28 46.88 3.03 -37.30
C SER A 28 46.53 2.37 -35.95
N CYS A 29 46.13 3.15 -34.94
CA CYS A 29 45.71 2.63 -33.64
C CYS A 29 44.24 2.19 -33.57
N GLY A 30 43.47 2.31 -34.66
CA GLY A 30 42.07 1.89 -34.76
C GLY A 30 41.04 2.88 -34.22
N HIS A 31 41.45 4.09 -33.82
CA HIS A 31 40.52 5.17 -33.46
C HIS A 31 40.04 5.89 -34.72
N VAL A 32 38.81 6.40 -34.68
CA VAL A 32 38.14 6.99 -35.85
C VAL A 32 37.77 8.43 -35.58
N PHE A 33 38.10 9.31 -36.52
CA PHE A 33 37.83 10.74 -36.47
C PHE A 33 37.37 11.20 -37.85
N CYS A 34 36.79 12.40 -37.97
CA CYS A 34 36.47 12.93 -39.29
C CYS A 34 37.74 13.36 -40.04
N ALA A 35 37.70 13.31 -41.37
CA ALA A 35 38.82 13.70 -42.23
C ALA A 35 39.31 15.12 -41.95
N ASP A 36 38.39 16.04 -41.65
CA ASP A 36 38.66 17.43 -41.28
C ASP A 36 39.48 17.54 -39.99
N CYS A 37 39.07 16.85 -38.92
CA CYS A 37 39.80 16.85 -37.66
C CYS A 37 41.20 16.24 -37.81
N LEU A 38 41.36 15.18 -38.61
CA LEU A 38 42.69 14.59 -38.85
C LEU A 38 43.63 15.53 -39.60
N HIS A 39 43.12 16.36 -40.53
CA HIS A 39 43.94 17.36 -41.23
C HIS A 39 44.39 18.52 -40.33
N HIS A 40 43.59 18.88 -39.33
CA HIS A 40 43.88 19.98 -38.41
C HIS A 40 44.69 19.56 -37.18
N ILE A 41 44.97 18.27 -37.01
CA ILE A 41 45.84 17.76 -35.95
C ILE A 41 47.29 18.09 -36.28
N THR A 42 47.88 18.99 -35.48
CA THR A 42 49.27 19.45 -35.64
C THR A 42 50.31 18.45 -35.16
N ARG A 43 49.95 17.58 -34.21
CA ARG A 43 50.80 16.51 -33.68
C ARG A 43 50.27 15.19 -34.15
N GLN A 44 51.06 14.44 -34.92
CA GLN A 44 50.68 13.15 -35.52
C GLN A 44 50.57 12.03 -34.47
N THR A 45 49.70 12.24 -33.49
CA THR A 45 49.44 11.40 -32.31
C THR A 45 47.94 11.34 -32.09
N CYS A 46 47.42 10.14 -31.85
CA CYS A 46 46.00 9.93 -31.62
C CYS A 46 45.49 10.77 -30.42
N PRO A 47 44.41 11.56 -30.56
CA PRO A 47 43.82 12.31 -29.44
C PRO A 47 43.37 11.43 -28.26
N LEU A 48 43.03 10.17 -28.51
CA LEU A 48 42.47 9.26 -27.49
C LEU A 48 43.56 8.43 -26.78
N CYS A 49 44.42 7.74 -27.53
CA CYS A 49 45.43 6.85 -26.96
C CYS A 49 46.88 7.35 -27.08
N ARG A 50 47.10 8.52 -27.69
CA ARG A 50 48.42 9.17 -27.86
C ARG A 50 49.46 8.38 -28.66
N VAL A 51 49.06 7.25 -29.28
CA VAL A 51 49.91 6.50 -30.20
C VAL A 51 50.19 7.37 -31.43
N ALA A 52 51.47 7.45 -31.81
CA ALA A 52 51.88 8.15 -33.03
C ALA A 52 51.30 7.44 -34.26
N PHE A 53 50.82 8.20 -35.24
CA PHE A 53 50.30 7.67 -36.48
C PHE A 53 50.95 8.37 -37.68
N ASP A 54 51.01 7.67 -38.82
CA ASP A 54 51.48 8.27 -40.07
C ASP A 54 50.27 8.84 -40.83
N PRO A 55 50.26 10.12 -41.23
CA PRO A 55 49.22 10.69 -42.10
C PRO A 55 48.95 9.90 -43.37
N ARG A 56 49.95 9.19 -43.89
CA ARG A 56 49.80 8.34 -45.08
C ARG A 56 49.06 7.03 -44.82
N SER A 57 48.96 6.64 -43.54
CA SER A 57 48.25 5.43 -43.09
C SER A 57 46.78 5.69 -42.72
N ILE A 58 46.28 6.91 -42.94
CA ILE A 58 44.89 7.25 -42.70
C ILE A 58 44.02 6.57 -43.75
N VAL A 59 43.09 5.73 -43.30
CA VAL A 59 42.15 5.02 -44.18
C VAL A 59 40.77 5.64 -44.02
N ARG A 60 40.23 6.18 -45.13
CA ARG A 60 38.85 6.67 -45.17
C ARG A 60 37.90 5.48 -45.16
N LEU A 61 37.02 5.44 -44.16
CA LEU A 61 36.05 4.37 -44.01
C LEU A 61 34.83 4.70 -44.86
N HIS A 62 34.56 3.86 -45.85
CA HIS A 62 33.30 3.87 -46.57
C HIS A 62 32.31 2.99 -45.81
N VAL A 63 31.30 3.62 -45.21
CA VAL A 63 30.24 2.93 -44.49
C VAL A 63 29.00 2.98 -45.37
N ASP A 64 28.76 1.91 -46.12
CA ASP A 64 27.52 1.75 -46.87
C ASP A 64 26.39 1.50 -45.85
N LEU A 65 25.74 2.58 -45.43
CA LEU A 65 24.55 2.52 -44.57
C LEU A 65 23.32 1.96 -45.32
N ASP A 66 23.45 1.70 -46.63
CA ASP A 66 22.40 1.20 -47.52
C ASP A 66 22.07 -0.30 -47.36
N SER A 67 22.35 -0.89 -46.19
CA SER A 67 21.87 -2.26 -45.88
C SER A 67 21.24 -2.42 -44.50
N VAL A 68 20.96 -1.33 -43.78
CA VAL A 68 20.00 -1.36 -42.65
C VAL A 68 18.58 -0.96 -43.09
N LYS A 69 18.41 -0.56 -44.35
CA LYS A 69 17.15 -0.78 -45.09
C LYS A 69 17.35 -2.00 -45.99
N THR A 70 16.58 -3.06 -45.75
CA THR A 70 16.35 -4.18 -46.68
C THR A 70 17.57 -5.03 -47.07
N ALA A 71 18.15 -5.74 -46.11
CA ALA A 71 18.83 -7.02 -46.42
C ALA A 71 17.77 -8.09 -46.75
N SER A 72 17.14 -8.00 -47.94
CA SER A 72 16.38 -9.07 -48.61
C SER A 72 16.09 -8.72 -50.08
N ALA A 73 17.09 -8.27 -50.84
CA ALA A 73 17.07 -8.38 -52.30
C ALA A 73 17.70 -9.72 -52.72
N GLY A 74 17.14 -10.81 -52.19
CA GLY A 74 17.29 -12.14 -52.74
C GLY A 74 16.02 -12.44 -53.53
N SER A 75 16.14 -12.51 -54.85
CA SER A 75 15.07 -12.86 -55.78
C SER A 75 14.25 -14.08 -55.31
N GLY A 76 12.97 -13.87 -55.05
CA GLY A 76 11.98 -14.93 -54.81
C GLY A 76 10.63 -14.40 -54.30
N ASN A 77 9.68 -14.20 -55.22
CA ASN A 77 8.24 -13.99 -55.02
C ASN A 77 7.77 -12.74 -54.23
N ALA A 78 7.51 -11.66 -54.98
CA ALA A 78 7.20 -10.32 -54.48
C ALA A 78 5.71 -10.01 -54.15
N SER A 79 4.80 -10.99 -54.03
CA SER A 79 3.37 -10.69 -53.81
C SER A 79 2.89 -10.77 -52.36
N ASP A 80 3.44 -11.65 -51.52
CA ASP A 80 2.95 -11.85 -50.13
C ASP A 80 3.74 -11.07 -49.07
N CYS A 81 5.01 -10.72 -49.34
CA CYS A 81 5.89 -10.08 -48.36
C CYS A 81 5.48 -8.64 -48.03
N SER A 82 4.88 -7.92 -48.98
CA SER A 82 4.45 -6.52 -48.79
C SER A 82 3.26 -6.40 -47.82
N SER A 83 2.37 -7.40 -47.80
CA SER A 83 1.18 -7.40 -46.95
C SER A 83 1.53 -7.62 -45.48
N ALA A 84 2.41 -8.59 -45.19
CA ALA A 84 2.88 -8.84 -43.82
C ALA A 84 3.69 -7.67 -43.25
N GLU A 85 4.51 -7.00 -44.07
CA GLU A 85 5.22 -5.78 -43.65
C GLU A 85 4.28 -4.61 -43.36
N GLN A 86 3.23 -4.41 -44.18
CA GLN A 86 2.22 -3.38 -43.92
C GLN A 86 1.43 -3.65 -42.64
N GLU A 87 1.05 -4.91 -42.41
CA GLU A 87 0.35 -5.30 -41.18
C GLU A 87 1.23 -5.11 -39.94
N ALA A 88 2.51 -5.50 -40.01
CA ALA A 88 3.47 -5.27 -38.93
C ALA A 88 3.64 -3.78 -38.60
N ARG A 89 3.70 -2.91 -39.63
CA ARG A 89 3.76 -1.44 -39.44
C ARG A 89 2.50 -0.89 -38.80
N SER A 90 1.32 -1.33 -39.27
CA SER A 90 0.03 -0.94 -38.69
C SER A 90 -0.10 -1.33 -37.21
N LEU A 91 0.32 -2.55 -36.86
CA LEU A 91 0.35 -3.00 -35.46
C LEU A 91 1.33 -2.17 -34.62
N HIS A 92 2.50 -1.85 -35.16
CA HIS A 92 3.46 -0.98 -34.46
C HIS A 92 2.91 0.43 -34.21
N GLU A 93 2.25 1.03 -35.19
CA GLU A 93 1.66 2.37 -35.07
C GLU A 93 0.53 2.39 -34.04
N ARG A 94 -0.30 1.34 -33.99
CA ARG A 94 -1.31 1.18 -32.94
C ARG A 94 -0.69 1.03 -31.55
N ILE A 95 0.41 0.30 -31.42
CA ILE A 95 1.16 0.21 -30.16
C ILE A 95 1.70 1.57 -29.74
N ALA A 96 2.27 2.34 -30.67
CA ALA A 96 2.75 3.69 -30.40
C ALA A 96 1.61 4.63 -29.97
N ALA A 97 0.44 4.55 -30.62
CA ALA A 97 -0.74 5.31 -30.24
C ALA A 97 -1.20 5.00 -28.81
N VAL A 98 -1.17 3.72 -28.40
CA VAL A 98 -1.46 3.31 -27.02
C VAL A 98 -0.48 3.95 -26.03
N ALA A 99 0.81 3.99 -26.35
CA ALA A 99 1.81 4.60 -25.47
C ALA A 99 1.63 6.12 -25.34
N ASN A 100 1.23 6.80 -26.41
CA ASN A 100 1.11 8.25 -26.45
C ASN A 100 -0.22 8.79 -25.89
N ALA A 101 -1.34 8.15 -26.25
CA ALA A 101 -2.68 8.63 -25.91
C ALA A 101 -3.36 7.80 -24.82
N GLY A 102 -2.79 6.64 -24.47
CA GLY A 102 -3.43 5.67 -23.60
C GLY A 102 -4.57 4.92 -24.29
N THR A 103 -5.13 3.93 -23.60
CA THR A 103 -6.29 3.15 -24.07
C THR A 103 -6.97 2.43 -22.91
N THR A 104 -8.14 1.85 -23.17
CA THR A 104 -8.85 0.97 -22.23
C THR A 104 -8.17 -0.40 -22.14
N GLU A 105 -8.30 -1.09 -21.01
CA GLU A 105 -7.68 -2.42 -20.83
C GLU A 105 -8.21 -3.46 -21.82
N ALA A 106 -9.50 -3.41 -22.15
CA ALA A 106 -10.10 -4.29 -23.14
C ALA A 106 -9.46 -4.09 -24.52
N ASN A 107 -9.32 -2.84 -24.96
CA ASN A 107 -8.69 -2.51 -26.24
C ASN A 107 -7.21 -2.89 -26.25
N LEU A 108 -6.49 -2.71 -25.14
CA LEU A 108 -5.10 -3.14 -25.00
C LEU A 108 -4.95 -4.65 -25.11
N ARG A 109 -5.82 -5.42 -24.45
CA ARG A 109 -5.83 -6.89 -24.54
C ARG A 109 -6.16 -7.38 -25.94
N SER A 110 -7.11 -6.73 -26.63
CA SER A 110 -7.40 -7.04 -28.04
C SER A 110 -6.17 -6.82 -28.90
N LEU A 111 -5.51 -5.67 -28.79
CA LEU A 111 -4.29 -5.36 -29.53
C LEU A 111 -3.16 -6.37 -29.26
N ILE A 112 -2.96 -6.76 -28.00
CA ILE A 112 -1.99 -7.80 -27.62
C ILE A 112 -2.35 -9.14 -28.28
N SER A 113 -3.63 -9.52 -28.29
CA SER A 113 -4.11 -10.75 -28.92
C SER A 113 -3.88 -10.75 -30.43
N GLU A 114 -4.22 -9.64 -31.09
CA GLU A 114 -3.99 -9.43 -32.53
C GLU A 114 -2.50 -9.53 -32.87
N CYS A 115 -1.63 -8.85 -32.11
CA CYS A 115 -0.17 -8.93 -32.29
C CYS A 115 0.35 -10.36 -32.09
N LYS A 116 -0.15 -11.10 -31.09
CA LYS A 116 0.22 -12.50 -30.85
C LYS A 116 -0.23 -13.40 -31.99
N SER A 117 -1.45 -13.19 -32.50
CA SER A 117 -2.00 -13.95 -33.63
C SER A 117 -1.12 -13.74 -34.86
N PHE A 118 -0.83 -12.49 -35.21
CA PHE A 118 0.06 -12.15 -36.32
C PHE A 118 1.47 -12.73 -36.13
N LEU A 119 2.11 -12.51 -34.98
CA LEU A 119 3.49 -12.98 -34.76
C LEU A 119 3.64 -14.51 -34.62
N SER A 120 2.53 -15.24 -34.44
CA SER A 120 2.53 -16.70 -34.38
C SER A 120 2.51 -17.35 -35.76
N SER A 121 1.94 -16.67 -36.77
CA SER A 121 2.02 -17.10 -38.17
C SER A 121 3.36 -16.75 -38.83
N GLN A 122 4.15 -15.85 -38.22
CA GLN A 122 5.44 -15.38 -38.76
C GLN A 122 6.66 -16.11 -38.16
N PRO A 123 7.75 -16.29 -38.94
CA PRO A 123 9.04 -16.77 -38.46
C PRO A 123 9.59 -15.98 -37.26
N ARG A 124 10.33 -16.66 -36.37
CA ARG A 124 10.84 -16.07 -35.13
C ARG A 124 11.95 -15.02 -35.32
N ASN A 125 12.62 -15.02 -36.47
CA ASN A 125 13.69 -14.10 -36.82
C ASN A 125 13.19 -12.81 -37.49
N LEU A 126 11.92 -12.75 -37.88
CA LEU A 126 11.30 -11.57 -38.48
C LEU A 126 10.56 -10.72 -37.43
N PHE A 127 10.46 -9.42 -37.72
CA PHE A 127 9.72 -8.43 -36.93
C PHE A 127 10.14 -8.33 -35.45
N GLN A 128 11.45 -8.29 -35.18
CA GLN A 128 11.93 -8.29 -33.79
C GLN A 128 11.51 -7.07 -32.98
N ASP A 129 11.46 -5.91 -33.60
CA ASP A 129 10.98 -4.69 -32.94
C ASP A 129 9.54 -4.85 -32.45
N LEU A 130 8.67 -5.45 -33.28
CA LEU A 130 7.28 -5.71 -32.93
C LEU A 130 7.17 -6.74 -31.79
N ARG A 131 8.02 -7.77 -31.78
CA ARG A 131 8.07 -8.75 -30.67
C ARG A 131 8.51 -8.11 -29.35
N VAL A 132 9.50 -7.21 -29.39
CA VAL A 132 9.96 -6.46 -28.21
C VAL A 132 8.84 -5.54 -27.73
N SER A 133 8.24 -4.74 -28.62
CA SER A 133 7.12 -3.87 -28.27
C SER A 133 5.93 -4.63 -27.70
N LEU A 134 5.57 -5.78 -28.29
CA LEU A 134 4.52 -6.65 -27.75
C LEU A 134 4.83 -7.11 -26.32
N ARG A 135 6.08 -7.51 -26.05
CA ARG A 135 6.48 -7.93 -24.70
C ARG A 135 6.36 -6.79 -23.70
N MET A 136 6.79 -5.59 -24.08
CA MET A 136 6.68 -4.40 -23.24
C MET A 136 5.22 -4.05 -22.92
N ILE A 137 4.34 -3.98 -23.93
CA ILE A 137 2.93 -3.64 -23.68
C ILE A 137 2.18 -4.73 -22.93
N ALA A 138 2.53 -6.01 -23.13
CA ALA A 138 1.93 -7.12 -22.40
C ALA A 138 2.28 -7.04 -20.92
N TYR A 139 3.55 -6.81 -20.60
CA TYR A 139 4.00 -6.56 -19.24
C TYR A 139 3.29 -5.34 -18.62
N LEU A 140 3.19 -4.22 -19.35
CA LEU A 140 2.46 -3.04 -18.86
C LEU A 140 0.97 -3.34 -18.61
N CYS A 141 0.34 -4.17 -19.45
CA CYS A 141 -1.05 -4.58 -19.24
C CYS A 141 -1.21 -5.39 -17.94
N GLU A 142 -0.30 -6.33 -17.68
CA GLU A 142 -0.29 -7.14 -16.46
C GLU A 142 -0.06 -6.28 -15.21
N VAL A 143 0.92 -5.38 -15.25
CA VAL A 143 1.20 -4.44 -14.15
C VAL A 143 0.00 -3.55 -13.88
N LYS A 144 -0.65 -2.98 -14.90
CA LYS A 144 -1.84 -2.13 -14.75
C LYS A 144 -3.04 -2.89 -14.19
N SER A 145 -3.18 -4.17 -14.54
CA SER A 145 -4.25 -5.03 -14.02
C SER A 145 -4.01 -5.37 -12.54
N THR A 146 -2.78 -5.73 -12.20
CA THR A 146 -2.34 -6.02 -10.83
C THR A 146 -2.50 -4.80 -9.93
N LEU A 147 -2.05 -3.62 -10.37
CA LEU A 147 -2.18 -2.38 -9.63
C LEU A 147 -3.65 -2.05 -9.31
N ARG A 148 -4.57 -2.28 -10.26
CA ARG A 148 -6.00 -2.07 -10.03
C ARG A 148 -6.58 -3.05 -9.01
N SER A 149 -6.22 -4.32 -9.10
CA SER A 149 -6.63 -5.33 -8.11
C SER A 149 -6.10 -4.98 -6.71
N GLN A 150 -4.85 -4.52 -6.61
CA GLN A 150 -4.27 -4.09 -5.34
C GLN A 150 -4.98 -2.85 -4.78
N ASN A 151 -5.27 -1.86 -5.61
CA ASN A 151 -6.01 -0.68 -5.16
C ASN A 151 -7.41 -1.05 -4.64
N GLN A 152 -8.12 -1.94 -5.34
CA GLN A 152 -9.42 -2.43 -4.88
C GLN A 152 -9.32 -3.18 -3.55
N ALA A 153 -8.26 -3.96 -3.33
CA ALA A 153 -8.01 -4.63 -2.06
C ALA A 153 -7.67 -3.62 -0.94
N VAL A 154 -6.90 -2.57 -1.25
CA VAL A 154 -6.61 -1.49 -0.29
C VAL A 154 -7.90 -0.78 0.11
N ASP A 155 -8.78 -0.48 -0.84
CA ASP A 155 -10.06 0.18 -0.57
C ASP A 155 -10.97 -0.72 0.29
N SER A 156 -11.06 -2.02 0.00
CA SER A 156 -11.85 -2.94 0.83
C SER A 156 -11.29 -3.11 2.24
N PHE A 157 -9.96 -3.14 2.41
CA PHE A 157 -9.35 -3.17 3.74
C PHE A 157 -9.56 -1.86 4.50
N ARG A 158 -9.61 -0.72 3.82
CA ARG A 158 -9.96 0.57 4.45
C ARG A 158 -11.39 0.56 4.96
N GLU A 159 -12.34 0.10 4.16
CA GLU A 159 -13.74 -0.03 4.60
C GLU A 159 -13.87 -0.97 5.81
N GLN A 160 -13.16 -2.11 5.81
CA GLN A 160 -13.14 -3.03 6.96
C GLN A 160 -12.54 -2.40 8.22
N LEU A 161 -11.47 -1.62 8.08
CA LEU A 161 -10.86 -0.90 9.21
C LEU A 161 -11.78 0.18 9.77
N GLU A 162 -12.47 0.92 8.90
CA GLU A 162 -13.45 1.92 9.32
C GLU A 162 -14.63 1.26 10.04
N GLY A 163 -15.16 0.15 9.52
CA GLY A 163 -16.21 -0.63 10.17
C GLY A 163 -15.78 -1.17 11.54
N SER A 164 -14.62 -1.82 11.60
CA SER A 164 -14.08 -2.36 12.87
C SER A 164 -13.81 -1.26 13.90
N ARG A 165 -13.37 -0.09 13.45
CA ARG A 165 -13.17 1.06 14.33
C ARG A 165 -14.48 1.60 14.90
N ALA A 166 -15.52 1.69 14.07
CA ALA A 166 -16.85 2.10 14.53
C ALA A 166 -17.42 1.11 15.56
N GLU A 167 -17.27 -0.19 15.33
CA GLU A 167 -17.65 -1.23 16.30
C GLU A 167 -16.88 -1.12 17.61
N TYR A 168 -15.57 -0.85 17.53
CA TYR A 168 -14.75 -0.63 18.71
C TYR A 168 -15.22 0.59 19.52
N ASP A 169 -15.49 1.71 18.84
CA ASP A 169 -15.97 2.93 19.48
C ASP A 169 -17.36 2.72 20.13
N GLU A 170 -18.27 1.99 19.47
CA GLU A 170 -19.58 1.61 20.02
C GLU A 170 -19.44 0.73 21.27
N LEU A 171 -18.59 -0.30 21.20
CA LEU A 171 -18.31 -1.17 22.34
C LEU A 171 -17.70 -0.39 23.51
N GLN A 172 -16.83 0.58 23.22
CA GLN A 172 -16.23 1.43 24.24
C GLN A 172 -17.28 2.30 24.95
N VAL A 173 -18.22 2.89 24.21
CA VAL A 173 -19.35 3.64 24.80
C VAL A 173 -20.19 2.72 25.68
N ARG A 174 -20.54 1.53 25.19
CA ARG A 174 -21.35 0.55 25.93
C ARG A 174 -20.68 0.08 27.22
N LEU A 175 -19.35 -0.10 27.20
CA LEU A 175 -18.59 -0.43 28.40
C LEU A 175 -18.67 0.69 29.45
N LEU A 176 -18.56 1.95 29.05
CA LEU A 176 -18.69 3.09 29.96
C LEU A 176 -20.09 3.18 30.58
N GLU A 177 -21.14 2.93 29.80
CA GLU A 177 -22.53 2.89 30.29
C GLU A 177 -22.74 1.78 31.31
N LEU A 178 -22.26 0.56 31.02
CA LEU A 178 -22.36 -0.57 31.93
C LEU A 178 -21.57 -0.33 33.23
N ASP A 179 -20.40 0.30 33.13
CA ASP A 179 -19.62 0.69 34.31
C ASP A 179 -20.34 1.74 35.16
N GLY A 180 -21.02 2.70 34.52
CA GLY A 180 -21.89 3.67 35.20
C GLY A 180 -23.05 2.97 35.93
N ALA A 181 -23.82 2.16 35.21
CA ALA A 181 -24.93 1.40 35.77
C ALA A 181 -24.51 0.49 36.93
N ARG A 182 -23.33 -0.15 36.82
CA ARG A 182 -22.77 -0.97 37.91
C ARG A 182 -22.47 -0.14 39.15
N LYS A 183 -21.88 1.06 39.01
CA LYS A 183 -21.61 1.96 40.14
C LYS A 183 -22.91 2.41 40.81
N ASP A 184 -23.91 2.79 40.02
CA ASP A 184 -25.21 3.22 40.53
C ASP A 184 -25.93 2.09 41.27
N ALA A 185 -25.89 0.87 40.74
CA ALA A 185 -26.45 -0.31 41.41
C ALA A 185 -25.76 -0.59 42.76
N VAL A 186 -24.44 -0.43 42.84
CA VAL A 186 -23.69 -0.57 44.10
C VAL A 186 -24.10 0.51 45.11
N ILE A 187 -24.25 1.77 44.67
CA ILE A 187 -24.69 2.88 45.54
C ILE A 187 -26.12 2.62 46.04
N ALA A 188 -27.04 2.25 45.15
CA ALA A 188 -28.42 1.93 45.50
C ALA A 188 -28.49 0.77 46.51
N ARG A 189 -27.73 -0.30 46.30
CA ARG A 189 -27.66 -1.43 47.24
C ARG A 189 -27.16 -1.01 48.61
N ARG A 190 -26.12 -0.16 48.69
CA ARG A 190 -25.62 0.38 49.96
C ARG A 190 -26.66 1.23 50.67
N LYS A 191 -27.40 2.05 49.93
CA LYS A 191 -28.47 2.89 50.48
C LYS A 191 -29.60 2.04 51.09
N VAL A 192 -30.08 1.05 50.34
CA VAL A 192 -31.11 0.10 50.83
C VAL A 192 -30.62 -0.67 52.06
N GLU A 193 -29.35 -1.09 52.08
CA GLU A 193 -28.78 -1.78 53.25
C GLU A 193 -28.69 -0.86 54.48
N ALA A 194 -28.34 0.42 54.29
CA ALA A 194 -28.31 1.41 55.36
C ALA A 194 -29.72 1.68 55.92
N GLU A 195 -30.71 1.92 55.05
CA GLU A 195 -32.12 2.09 55.44
C GLU A 195 -32.64 0.87 56.20
N LYS A 196 -32.32 -0.36 55.73
CA LYS A 196 -32.68 -1.59 56.44
C LYS A 196 -32.07 -1.66 57.83
N LYS A 197 -30.79 -1.30 58.00
CA LYS A 197 -30.11 -1.28 59.30
C LYS A 197 -30.73 -0.24 60.24
N GLU A 198 -31.12 0.92 59.74
CA GLU A 198 -31.81 1.96 60.51
C GLU A 198 -33.18 1.50 60.99
N VAL A 199 -33.99 0.90 60.11
CA VAL A 199 -35.30 0.33 60.47
C VAL A 199 -35.13 -0.79 61.51
N GLN A 200 -34.10 -1.63 61.36
CA GLN A 200 -33.83 -2.69 62.34
C GLN A 200 -33.39 -2.11 63.70
N ALA A 201 -32.51 -1.11 63.72
CA ALA A 201 -32.07 -0.45 64.94
C ALA A 201 -33.23 0.23 65.68
N THR A 202 -34.10 0.93 64.96
CA THR A 202 -35.29 1.57 65.54
C THR A 202 -36.30 0.56 66.09
N ALA A 203 -36.47 -0.60 65.43
CA ALA A 203 -37.31 -1.68 65.93
C ALA A 203 -36.77 -2.28 67.25
N VAL A 204 -35.46 -2.59 67.30
CA VAL A 204 -34.79 -3.10 68.51
C VAL A 204 -34.89 -2.09 69.65
N GLN A 205 -34.68 -0.80 69.37
CA GLN A 205 -34.80 0.26 70.38
C GLN A 205 -36.22 0.32 70.97
N ARG A 206 -37.26 0.22 70.14
CA ARG A 206 -38.66 0.18 70.60
C ARG A 206 -38.95 -1.05 71.45
N GLU A 207 -38.43 -2.21 71.08
CA GLU A 207 -38.58 -3.44 71.86
C GLU A 207 -37.90 -3.34 73.23
N LEU A 208 -36.70 -2.75 73.28
CA LEU A 208 -35.99 -2.49 74.52
C LEU A 208 -36.76 -1.54 75.44
N GLU A 209 -37.30 -0.44 74.90
CA GLU A 209 -38.12 0.52 75.64
C GLU A 209 -39.41 -0.11 76.19
N LEU A 210 -40.09 -0.96 75.41
CA LEU A 210 -41.25 -1.72 75.88
C LEU A 210 -40.87 -2.68 77.02
N THR A 211 -39.77 -3.40 76.87
CA THR A 211 -39.25 -4.31 77.90
C THR A 211 -38.92 -3.57 79.20
N GLN A 212 -38.28 -2.40 79.11
CA GLN A 212 -38.00 -1.53 80.26
C GLN A 212 -39.29 -1.08 80.94
N LYS A 213 -40.28 -0.59 80.18
CA LYS A 213 -41.58 -0.17 80.74
C LYS A 213 -42.32 -1.32 81.44
N VAL A 214 -42.28 -2.53 80.88
CA VAL A 214 -42.87 -3.72 81.51
C VAL A 214 -42.15 -4.05 82.80
N SER A 215 -40.82 -4.03 82.82
CA SER A 215 -40.02 -4.25 84.03
C SER A 215 -40.31 -3.19 85.11
N GLU A 216 -40.39 -1.91 84.75
CA GLU A 216 -40.78 -0.84 85.67
C GLU A 216 -42.18 -1.04 86.25
N MET A 217 -43.15 -1.45 85.43
CA MET A 217 -44.51 -1.76 85.88
C MET A 217 -44.54 -2.95 86.84
N GLN A 218 -43.77 -4.00 86.54
CA GLN A 218 -43.62 -5.17 87.42
C GLN A 218 -42.99 -4.79 88.76
N ASN A 219 -41.91 -4.00 88.76
CA ASN A 219 -41.27 -3.52 89.99
C ASN A 219 -42.23 -2.69 90.84
N LYS A 220 -42.99 -1.76 90.22
CA LYS A 220 -44.03 -0.98 90.92
C LYS A 220 -45.10 -1.88 91.54
N TYR A 221 -45.48 -2.96 90.86
CA TYR A 221 -46.46 -3.91 91.39
C TYR A 221 -45.90 -4.71 92.58
N ILE A 222 -44.64 -5.16 92.49
CA ILE A 222 -43.93 -5.83 93.59
C ILE A 222 -43.87 -4.91 94.82
N ASP A 223 -43.45 -3.65 94.64
CA ASP A 223 -43.39 -2.66 95.74
C ASP A 223 -44.75 -2.45 96.41
N LEU A 224 -45.84 -2.44 95.62
CA LEU A 224 -47.20 -2.30 96.16
C LEU A 224 -47.63 -3.54 96.96
N LEU A 225 -47.26 -4.74 96.52
CA LEU A 225 -47.50 -5.97 97.26
C LEU A 225 -46.72 -5.97 98.58
N ASP A 226 -45.43 -5.64 98.56
CA ASP A 226 -44.59 -5.59 99.76
C ASP A 226 -45.12 -4.59 100.78
N LYS A 227 -45.54 -3.39 100.33
CA LYS A 227 -46.21 -2.41 101.20
C LYS A 227 -47.48 -2.98 101.83
N ARG A 228 -48.26 -3.77 101.09
CA ARG A 228 -49.50 -4.38 101.59
C ARG A 228 -49.22 -5.47 102.63
N TYR A 229 -48.22 -6.33 102.39
CA TYR A 229 -47.77 -7.33 103.36
C TYR A 229 -47.27 -6.67 104.66
N LEU A 230 -46.45 -5.63 104.57
CA LEU A 230 -45.97 -4.88 105.75
C LEU A 230 -47.11 -4.21 106.54
N THR A 231 -48.17 -3.72 105.86
CA THR A 231 -49.37 -3.20 106.53
C THR A 231 -50.28 -4.27 107.15
N GLN A 232 -50.24 -5.52 106.64
CA GLN A 232 -51.00 -6.63 107.24
C GLN A 232 -50.29 -7.21 108.47
N ASP A 233 -48.96 -7.28 108.47
CA ASP A 233 -48.18 -7.73 109.65
C ASP A 233 -48.25 -6.73 110.81
N SER A 234 -48.45 -5.44 110.54
CA SER A 234 -48.69 -4.42 111.57
C SER A 234 -50.13 -4.38 112.11
N ILE A 235 -51.07 -5.11 111.51
CA ILE A 235 -52.44 -5.29 112.01
C ILE A 235 -52.59 -6.61 112.79
N LEU A 236 -51.72 -7.61 112.55
CA LEU A 236 -51.73 -8.90 113.25
C LEU A 236 -50.84 -8.98 114.51
N PHE A 237 -50.05 -7.93 114.81
CA PHE A 237 -49.35 -7.79 116.10
C PHE A 237 -49.50 -6.39 116.73
N PRO A 238 -50.68 -5.97 117.19
CA PRO A 238 -50.75 -4.91 118.20
C PRO A 238 -50.43 -5.52 119.57
N ASN A 239 -49.22 -5.25 120.08
CA ASN A 239 -48.81 -5.36 121.48
C ASN A 239 -49.28 -6.62 122.26
N VAL A 240 -48.42 -7.63 122.33
CA VAL A 240 -48.38 -8.52 123.50
C VAL A 240 -47.47 -7.86 124.54
N PHE A 241 -48.08 -7.25 125.55
CA PHE A 241 -47.55 -7.19 126.91
C PHE A 241 -47.83 -8.54 127.61
#